data_AF-A0A150VH79-F1
#
_entry.id   AF-A0A150VH79-F1
#
_cell.length_a   1.000
_cell.length_b   1.000
_cell.length_c   1.000
_cell.angle_alpha   90.00
_cell.angle_beta   90.00
_cell.angle_gamma   90.00
#
_symmetry.space_group_name_H-M   'P 1'
#
loop_
_entity.id
_entity.type
_entity.pdbx_description
1 polymer ?
#
loop_
_entity_poly.entity_id
_entity_poly.type
_entity_poly.pdbx_seq_one_letter_code
_entity_poly.pdbx_strand_id
1 'polypeptide(L)'
;MSSSQRPERVVHQDYIARIRYSNALPPPPNPPKLLDIPGTGLAGGQYTSAGYASRLAREQPLNIEADAELGMPIDLIGIPGVFDGDEHAISIRPATKLHPADKELLKPLSALGKANATGGAVSFLRRTEYTASQAPQHFANATSKDLHRLRHDPKRRKTDTVNRDDPINIIRNIVKGFDIAYPKDAYKGDDSTVNIRGAAITDAEAQAWARPKHPTKPDLHLLDAYPILPDLDALPPDWSYLVFKFQNNPLSVDYYDPRLDTALLRPVEDPATEVAHQRRLAEWDPESNKPKPTPEYAYDYYVQSSDEAAVLRGLKRKFDVNDPDNEDASLYQQDELNSEGQPCFKYRRVRTYETYNQHGNADNFYDDTVAVAFHDPESDVGMVPGAKKRLVKAAYYYPILQRTALRPKRVVNRQLVGGQRAVADAVEHVDELNVTVRDLAEQEKAEVQEKIAALDSGAQG
;
A
#
# COMPACT_ATOMS: atom_id res chain seq x y z
N MET A 1 59.99 -78.61 86.53
CA MET A 1 58.78 -77.79 86.33
C MET A 1 58.84 -77.23 84.92
N SER A 2 58.20 -77.91 83.98
CA SER A 2 58.23 -77.62 82.53
C SER A 2 57.27 -76.48 82.19
N SER A 3 57.79 -75.46 81.49
CA SER A 3 57.01 -74.35 80.95
C SER A 3 56.28 -74.77 79.68
N SER A 4 54.96 -74.98 79.78
CA SER A 4 54.07 -75.20 78.63
C SER A 4 53.72 -73.87 77.96
N GLN A 5 54.20 -73.71 76.72
CA GLN A 5 53.92 -72.58 75.84
C GLN A 5 52.44 -72.61 75.42
N ARG A 6 51.70 -71.51 75.65
CA ARG A 6 50.31 -71.35 75.21
C ARG A 6 50.24 -71.08 73.69
N PRO A 7 49.20 -71.57 72.98
CA PRO A 7 49.03 -71.30 71.56
C PRO A 7 48.65 -69.83 71.29
N GLU A 8 49.08 -69.33 70.14
CA GLU A 8 48.97 -67.96 69.66
C GLU A 8 47.49 -67.54 69.48
N ARG A 9 47.08 -66.43 70.13
CA ARG A 9 45.73 -65.87 69.98
C ARG A 9 45.64 -65.09 68.67
N VAL A 10 44.76 -65.48 67.77
CA VAL A 10 44.38 -64.71 66.57
C VAL A 10 43.88 -63.33 67.01
N VAL A 11 44.54 -62.27 66.56
CA VAL A 11 44.18 -60.89 66.89
C VAL A 11 43.24 -60.35 65.81
N HIS A 12 41.97 -60.14 66.15
CA HIS A 12 41.01 -59.44 65.29
C HIS A 12 41.18 -57.92 65.49
N GLN A 13 42.02 -57.29 64.66
CA GLN A 13 42.07 -55.82 64.55
C GLN A 13 41.16 -55.39 63.42
N ASP A 14 40.14 -54.59 63.74
CA ASP A 14 39.28 -53.92 62.76
C ASP A 14 39.21 -52.43 63.08
N TYR A 15 38.86 -51.60 62.10
CA TYR A 15 38.93 -50.13 62.22
C TYR A 15 37.85 -49.60 63.17
N ILE A 16 38.24 -49.13 64.36
CA ILE A 16 37.29 -48.62 65.36
C ILE A 16 36.90 -47.18 65.00
N ALA A 17 35.79 -47.03 64.28
CA ALA A 17 35.13 -45.75 64.04
C ALA A 17 33.87 -45.61 64.90
N ARG A 18 33.71 -44.45 65.56
CA ARG A 18 32.54 -44.16 66.39
C ARG A 18 31.36 -43.77 65.50
N ILE A 19 30.49 -44.72 65.19
CA ILE A 19 29.28 -44.47 64.40
C ILE A 19 28.21 -43.83 65.29
N ARG A 20 27.81 -42.59 64.97
CA ARG A 20 26.65 -41.91 65.58
C ARG A 20 25.72 -41.40 64.48
N TYR A 21 24.42 -41.61 64.67
CA TYR A 21 23.38 -41.02 63.83
C TYR A 21 22.99 -39.65 64.41
N SER A 22 22.95 -38.63 63.56
CA SER A 22 22.54 -37.27 63.93
C SER A 22 21.32 -36.86 63.09
N ASN A 23 20.31 -36.32 63.74
CA ASN A 23 19.12 -35.74 63.10
C ASN A 23 19.03 -34.25 63.47
N ALA A 24 19.98 -33.45 62.97
CA ALA A 24 19.96 -32.01 63.20
C ALA A 24 18.81 -31.39 62.39
N LEU A 25 17.85 -30.80 63.11
CA LEU A 25 16.72 -30.11 62.49
C LEU A 25 17.19 -28.80 61.83
N PRO A 26 16.58 -28.40 60.69
CA PRO A 26 16.88 -27.13 60.08
C PRO A 26 16.43 -25.96 60.99
N PRO A 27 17.08 -24.79 60.89
CA PRO A 27 16.62 -23.59 61.59
C PRO A 27 15.24 -23.15 61.09
N PRO A 28 14.46 -22.42 61.91
CA PRO A 28 13.11 -21.98 61.53
C PRO A 28 13.15 -21.06 60.29
N PRO A 29 12.25 -21.28 59.30
CA PRO A 29 12.35 -20.65 57.98
C PRO A 29 11.87 -19.20 57.89
N ASN A 30 11.30 -18.63 58.95
CA ASN A 30 10.81 -17.24 59.04
C ASN A 30 10.25 -16.65 57.72
N PRO A 31 9.18 -17.23 57.15
CA PRO A 31 8.59 -16.72 55.93
C PRO A 31 7.99 -15.31 56.14
N PRO A 32 7.87 -14.51 55.07
CA PRO A 32 7.24 -13.19 55.16
C PRO A 32 5.78 -13.32 55.63
N LYS A 33 5.35 -12.38 56.48
CA LYS A 33 3.96 -12.34 56.98
C LYS A 33 3.05 -11.71 55.94
N LEU A 34 1.99 -12.41 55.56
CA LEU A 34 0.93 -11.83 54.75
C LEU A 34 0.11 -10.85 55.60
N LEU A 35 -0.19 -9.68 55.03
CA LEU A 35 -1.05 -8.67 55.65
C LEU A 35 -2.48 -8.88 55.16
N ASP A 36 -3.44 -8.59 56.04
CA ASP A 36 -4.85 -8.60 55.68
C ASP A 36 -5.20 -7.33 54.89
N ILE A 37 -5.79 -7.51 53.72
CA ILE A 37 -6.15 -6.39 52.83
C ILE A 37 -7.58 -5.98 53.19
N PRO A 38 -7.83 -4.72 53.62
CA PRO A 38 -9.14 -4.31 54.08
C PRO A 38 -10.16 -4.35 52.94
N GLY A 39 -11.14 -5.26 53.04
CA GLY A 39 -12.26 -5.37 52.11
C GLY A 39 -13.54 -4.75 52.68
N THR A 40 -14.35 -4.14 51.81
CA THR A 40 -15.70 -3.68 52.15
C THR A 40 -16.64 -4.88 52.15
N GLY A 41 -16.62 -5.68 53.23
CA GLY A 41 -17.54 -6.80 53.42
C GLY A 41 -19.00 -6.34 53.54
N LEU A 42 -19.89 -7.25 53.94
CA LEU A 42 -21.32 -6.94 54.11
C LEU A 42 -21.59 -5.80 55.13
N ALA A 43 -20.70 -5.63 56.11
CA ALA A 43 -20.75 -4.52 57.08
C ALA A 43 -20.48 -3.15 56.44
N GLY A 44 -19.88 -3.09 55.25
CA GLY A 44 -19.57 -1.87 54.50
C GLY A 44 -20.79 -1.19 53.86
N GLY A 45 -22.00 -1.73 54.03
CA GLY A 45 -23.27 -1.08 53.64
C GLY A 45 -23.54 -0.97 52.13
N GLN A 46 -22.53 -1.13 51.29
CA GLN A 46 -22.65 -1.03 49.84
C GLN A 46 -23.61 -2.08 49.27
N TYR A 47 -23.51 -3.33 49.73
CA TYR A 47 -24.34 -4.46 49.29
C TYR A 47 -25.75 -4.47 49.90
N THR A 48 -25.96 -3.80 51.04
CA THR A 48 -27.27 -3.72 51.71
C THR A 48 -28.00 -2.42 51.41
N SER A 49 -27.38 -1.51 50.64
CA SER A 49 -28.00 -0.26 50.23
C SER A 49 -29.14 -0.51 49.24
N ALA A 50 -30.24 0.25 49.36
CA ALA A 50 -31.36 0.19 48.41
C ALA A 50 -30.92 0.54 46.97
N GLY A 51 -29.86 1.34 46.82
CA GLY A 51 -29.26 1.65 45.52
C GLY A 51 -28.69 0.43 44.81
N TYR A 52 -28.18 -0.56 45.55
CA TYR A 52 -27.66 -1.80 44.99
C TYR A 52 -28.75 -2.62 44.26
N ALA A 53 -29.98 -2.60 44.77
CA ALA A 53 -31.13 -3.28 44.17
C ALA A 53 -31.87 -2.44 43.11
N SER A 54 -31.49 -1.18 42.89
CA SER A 54 -32.21 -0.28 41.98
C SER A 54 -32.24 -0.76 40.52
N ARG A 55 -31.16 -1.40 40.06
CA ARG A 55 -31.08 -1.97 38.72
C ARG A 55 -32.09 -3.11 38.55
N LEU A 56 -32.16 -4.01 39.53
CA LEU A 56 -33.12 -5.12 39.54
C LEU A 56 -34.57 -4.60 39.54
N ALA A 57 -34.84 -3.55 40.31
CA ALA A 57 -36.16 -2.94 40.37
C ALA A 57 -36.60 -2.32 39.02
N ARG A 58 -35.67 -1.73 38.26
CA ARG A 58 -35.95 -1.15 36.94
C ARG A 58 -36.11 -2.20 35.83
N GLU A 59 -35.52 -3.38 36.01
CA GLU A 59 -35.67 -4.51 35.08
C GLU A 59 -37.00 -5.26 35.28
N GLN A 60 -37.74 -5.01 36.35
CA GLN A 60 -39.08 -5.59 36.54
C GLN A 60 -40.05 -5.04 35.49
N PRO A 61 -40.79 -5.90 34.76
CA PRO A 61 -41.82 -5.46 33.82
C PRO A 61 -42.84 -4.56 34.51
N LEU A 62 -43.14 -3.42 33.89
CA LEU A 62 -44.16 -2.51 34.40
C LEU A 62 -45.54 -3.12 34.23
N ASN A 63 -46.38 -2.98 35.25
CA ASN A 63 -47.79 -3.30 35.10
C ASN A 63 -48.43 -2.30 34.15
N ILE A 64 -49.08 -2.80 33.11
CA ILE A 64 -49.82 -2.01 32.11
C ILE A 64 -51.33 -2.02 32.39
N GLU A 65 -51.79 -2.75 33.40
CA GLU A 65 -53.17 -2.73 33.87
C GLU A 65 -53.46 -1.42 34.61
N ALA A 66 -54.10 -0.47 33.92
CA ALA A 66 -54.40 0.85 34.46
C ALA A 66 -55.56 0.82 35.47
N ASP A 67 -56.66 0.14 35.12
CA ASP A 67 -57.87 -0.05 35.93
C ASP A 67 -58.49 -1.42 35.62
N ALA A 68 -59.66 -1.70 36.22
CA ALA A 68 -60.38 -2.96 36.02
C ALA A 68 -60.86 -3.20 34.57
N GLU A 69 -60.93 -2.15 33.74
CA GLU A 69 -61.40 -2.20 32.34
C GLU A 69 -60.30 -1.85 31.34
N LEU A 70 -59.02 -1.93 31.76
CA LEU A 70 -57.82 -1.64 30.97
C LEU A 70 -57.85 -0.27 30.27
N GLY A 71 -58.43 0.74 30.92
CA GLY A 71 -58.56 2.11 30.43
C GLY A 71 -59.62 2.30 29.33
N MET A 72 -60.48 1.31 29.10
CA MET A 72 -61.61 1.38 28.17
C MET A 72 -62.93 1.26 28.93
N PRO A 73 -63.44 2.37 29.51
CA PRO A 73 -64.64 2.31 30.34
C PRO A 73 -65.88 1.92 29.53
N ILE A 74 -66.55 0.84 29.92
CA ILE A 74 -67.78 0.36 29.29
C ILE A 74 -68.98 1.02 29.99
N ASP A 75 -69.32 2.23 29.53
CA ASP A 75 -70.48 2.98 30.02
C ASP A 75 -71.50 3.21 28.90
N LEU A 76 -72.77 2.96 29.19
CA LEU A 76 -73.91 3.16 28.27
C LEU A 76 -74.55 4.55 28.45
N ILE A 77 -74.19 5.27 29.53
CA ILE A 77 -74.74 6.59 29.84
C ILE A 77 -74.24 7.60 28.78
N GLY A 78 -75.19 8.28 28.13
CA GLY A 78 -74.89 9.29 27.10
C GLY A 78 -74.89 8.76 25.66
N ILE A 79 -75.05 7.45 25.44
CA ILE A 79 -75.24 6.90 24.10
C ILE A 79 -76.72 7.05 23.69
N PRO A 80 -77.03 7.70 22.55
CA PRO A 80 -78.41 7.92 22.12
C PRO A 80 -79.17 6.61 21.88
N GLY A 81 -80.40 6.49 22.39
CA GLY A 81 -81.36 5.42 22.06
C GLY A 81 -81.17 4.10 22.82
N VAL A 82 -80.04 3.89 23.50
CA VAL A 82 -79.71 2.60 24.14
C VAL A 82 -80.69 2.19 25.25
N PHE A 83 -81.16 3.14 26.05
CA PHE A 83 -82.16 2.87 27.09
C PHE A 83 -83.60 2.76 26.56
N ASP A 84 -83.86 3.16 25.31
CA ASP A 84 -85.16 3.10 24.64
C ASP A 84 -85.32 1.84 23.76
N GLY A 85 -84.31 0.96 23.76
CA GLY A 85 -84.29 -0.29 22.98
C GLY A 85 -83.69 -0.16 21.57
N ASP A 86 -83.13 1.01 21.22
CA ASP A 86 -82.40 1.22 19.97
C ASP A 86 -80.88 1.08 20.19
N GLU A 87 -80.32 -0.06 19.78
CA GLU A 87 -78.89 -0.38 19.90
C GLU A 87 -78.06 0.06 18.67
N HIS A 88 -78.63 0.82 17.74
CA HIS A 88 -77.93 1.18 16.50
C HIS A 88 -76.63 1.95 16.74
N ALA A 89 -76.54 2.75 17.81
CA ALA A 89 -75.35 3.54 18.15
C ALA A 89 -74.12 2.68 18.52
N ILE A 90 -74.33 1.51 19.14
CA ILE A 90 -73.28 0.56 19.52
C ILE A 90 -73.09 -0.56 18.48
N SER A 91 -74.02 -0.66 17.51
CA SER A 91 -73.95 -1.64 16.45
C SER A 91 -72.83 -1.35 15.43
N ILE A 92 -72.25 -2.42 14.87
CA ILE A 92 -71.19 -2.32 13.87
C ILE A 92 -71.77 -1.74 12.57
N ARG A 93 -71.18 -0.65 12.08
CA ARG A 93 -71.55 -0.07 10.78
C ARG A 93 -70.95 -0.89 9.63
N PRO A 94 -71.76 -1.31 8.64
CA PRO A 94 -71.22 -2.04 7.48
C PRO A 94 -70.40 -1.11 6.58
N ALA A 95 -69.24 -1.60 6.11
CA ALA A 95 -68.38 -0.99 5.08
C ALA A 95 -67.72 0.37 5.42
N THR A 96 -67.02 0.47 6.55
CA THR A 96 -66.19 1.65 6.88
C THR A 96 -64.84 1.62 6.15
N LYS A 97 -64.37 2.78 5.67
CA LYS A 97 -63.00 2.93 5.14
C LYS A 97 -62.01 2.93 6.30
N LEU A 98 -61.09 1.97 6.31
CA LEU A 98 -60.08 1.85 7.34
C LEU A 98 -59.02 2.96 7.20
N HIS A 99 -58.69 3.64 8.29
CA HIS A 99 -57.60 4.62 8.30
C HIS A 99 -56.25 3.89 8.20
N PRO A 100 -55.24 4.43 7.47
CA PRO A 100 -53.95 3.78 7.32
C PRO A 100 -53.22 3.49 8.64
N ALA A 101 -53.41 4.32 9.69
CA ALA A 101 -52.84 4.07 11.02
C ALA A 101 -53.46 2.82 11.70
N ASP A 102 -54.77 2.59 11.52
CA ASP A 102 -55.48 1.46 12.13
C ASP A 102 -55.17 0.15 11.42
N LYS A 103 -54.77 0.22 10.14
CA LYS A 103 -54.36 -0.95 9.35
C LYS A 103 -53.22 -1.73 9.99
N GLU A 104 -52.34 -1.07 10.73
CA GLU A 104 -51.24 -1.75 11.42
C GLU A 104 -51.68 -2.47 12.69
N LEU A 105 -52.66 -1.91 13.39
CA LEU A 105 -53.22 -2.47 14.63
C LEU A 105 -54.05 -3.74 14.36
N LEU A 106 -54.61 -3.88 13.15
CA LEU A 106 -55.37 -5.05 12.73
C LEU A 106 -54.49 -6.21 12.20
N LYS A 107 -53.15 -6.10 12.21
CA LYS A 107 -52.27 -7.20 11.80
C LYS A 107 -52.47 -8.39 12.75
N PRO A 108 -52.75 -9.62 12.24
CA PRO A 108 -52.87 -10.78 13.11
C PRO A 108 -51.53 -11.10 13.79
N LEU A 109 -51.56 -11.75 14.94
CA LEU A 109 -50.36 -12.11 15.70
C LEU A 109 -49.32 -12.87 14.83
N SER A 110 -49.77 -13.71 13.90
CA SER A 110 -48.88 -14.45 12.98
C SER A 110 -48.11 -13.56 11.99
N ALA A 111 -48.65 -12.37 11.67
CA ALA A 111 -47.96 -11.37 10.85
C ALA A 111 -47.04 -10.47 11.70
N LEU A 112 -47.19 -10.51 13.02
CA LEU A 112 -46.37 -9.80 13.98
C LEU A 112 -45.10 -10.63 14.28
N GLY A 113 -44.27 -10.76 13.24
CA GLY A 113 -43.01 -11.49 13.30
C GLY A 113 -42.00 -10.90 12.34
N LYS A 114 -40.71 -11.15 12.58
CA LYS A 114 -39.65 -10.71 11.67
C LYS A 114 -39.89 -11.34 10.30
N ALA A 115 -40.05 -10.51 9.26
CA ALA A 115 -40.06 -10.98 7.88
C ALA A 115 -38.81 -11.83 7.62
N ASN A 116 -39.00 -12.94 6.89
CA ASN A 116 -38.00 -13.96 6.54
C ASN A 116 -36.55 -13.45 6.54
N ALA A 117 -35.70 -14.07 7.37
CA ALA A 117 -34.26 -13.85 7.44
C ALA A 117 -33.49 -14.32 6.17
N THR A 118 -34.15 -14.41 5.02
CA THR A 118 -33.57 -14.83 3.74
C THR A 118 -32.74 -13.74 3.07
N GLY A 119 -32.77 -12.50 3.58
CA GLY A 119 -31.95 -11.38 3.11
C GLY A 119 -30.74 -11.05 4.01
N GLY A 120 -30.53 -11.80 5.10
CA GLY A 120 -29.38 -11.58 5.98
C GLY A 120 -28.09 -11.96 5.26
N ALA A 121 -27.30 -10.97 4.85
CA ALA A 121 -25.97 -11.20 4.30
C ALA A 121 -25.05 -11.76 5.40
N VAL A 122 -25.00 -13.08 5.48
CA VAL A 122 -24.10 -13.80 6.37
C VAL A 122 -22.75 -13.93 5.66
N SER A 123 -21.70 -13.33 6.20
CA SER A 123 -20.37 -13.22 5.54
C SER A 123 -19.71 -14.57 5.23
N PHE A 124 -20.07 -15.63 5.96
CA PHE A 124 -19.56 -16.98 5.71
C PHE A 124 -20.38 -17.79 4.70
N LEU A 125 -21.62 -17.38 4.40
CA LEU A 125 -22.51 -18.13 3.52
C LEU A 125 -22.40 -17.60 2.09
N ARG A 126 -21.55 -18.23 1.29
CA ARG A 126 -21.43 -17.93 -0.14
C ARG A 126 -22.61 -18.50 -0.92
N ARG A 127 -23.00 -17.83 -2.00
CA ARG A 127 -23.97 -18.36 -2.98
C ARG A 127 -23.35 -19.56 -3.70
N THR A 128 -24.16 -20.58 -3.97
CA THR A 128 -23.74 -21.75 -4.75
C THR A 128 -23.50 -21.35 -6.21
N GLU A 129 -22.36 -21.72 -6.77
CA GLU A 129 -22.14 -21.68 -8.22
C GLU A 129 -22.79 -22.91 -8.86
N TYR A 130 -23.53 -22.69 -9.95
CA TYR A 130 -23.99 -23.78 -10.81
C TYR A 130 -22.96 -23.96 -11.92
N THR A 131 -22.69 -25.20 -12.31
CA THR A 131 -21.72 -25.56 -13.35
C THR A 131 -22.12 -24.93 -14.69
N ALA A 132 -21.67 -23.69 -14.92
CA ALA A 132 -21.80 -23.02 -16.20
C ALA A 132 -20.67 -23.54 -17.10
N SER A 133 -21.01 -24.01 -18.30
CA SER A 133 -20.09 -24.57 -19.30
C SER A 133 -19.15 -23.54 -19.95
N GLN A 134 -18.85 -22.43 -19.26
CA GLN A 134 -17.94 -21.38 -19.69
C GLN A 134 -16.76 -21.26 -18.72
N ALA A 135 -16.04 -22.36 -18.51
CA ALA A 135 -14.60 -22.22 -18.30
C ALA A 135 -13.99 -21.68 -19.61
N PRO A 136 -12.99 -20.78 -19.58
CA PRO A 136 -12.33 -20.29 -20.79
C PRO A 136 -11.51 -21.45 -21.38
N GLN A 137 -12.19 -22.27 -22.17
CA GLN A 137 -11.53 -23.23 -23.02
C GLN A 137 -10.97 -22.44 -24.20
N HIS A 138 -9.67 -22.16 -24.16
CA HIS A 138 -8.90 -21.83 -25.34
C HIS A 138 -8.83 -23.07 -26.25
N PHE A 139 -9.97 -23.46 -26.84
CA PHE A 139 -9.98 -24.37 -27.97
C PHE A 139 -9.70 -23.56 -29.23
N ALA A 140 -8.41 -23.47 -29.57
CA ALA A 140 -8.01 -23.25 -30.95
C ALA A 140 -8.32 -24.53 -31.75
N ASN A 141 -9.61 -24.83 -31.94
CA ASN A 141 -10.05 -25.91 -32.82
C ASN A 141 -10.04 -25.39 -34.25
N ALA A 142 -8.84 -25.31 -34.83
CA ALA A 142 -8.68 -25.28 -36.27
C ALA A 142 -9.07 -26.66 -36.81
N THR A 143 -10.36 -26.87 -37.06
CA THR A 143 -10.80 -28.07 -37.79
C THR A 143 -10.37 -27.96 -39.25
N SER A 144 -9.97 -29.08 -39.84
CA SER A 144 -9.47 -29.15 -41.23
C SER A 144 -10.46 -28.62 -42.27
N LYS A 145 -11.75 -28.55 -41.96
CA LYS A 145 -12.78 -27.95 -42.83
C LYS A 145 -12.70 -26.43 -42.95
N ASP A 146 -12.22 -25.71 -41.93
CA ASP A 146 -12.03 -24.25 -42.02
C ASP A 146 -10.73 -23.88 -42.77
N LEU A 147 -9.72 -24.75 -42.73
CA LEU A 147 -8.49 -24.60 -43.50
C LEU A 147 -8.72 -24.72 -45.02
N HIS A 148 -9.72 -25.49 -45.45
CA HIS A 148 -10.07 -25.63 -46.87
C HIS A 148 -10.97 -24.50 -47.41
N ARG A 149 -11.71 -23.78 -46.55
CA ARG A 149 -12.49 -22.59 -46.97
C ARG A 149 -11.63 -21.34 -47.12
N LEU A 150 -10.51 -21.25 -46.41
CA LEU A 150 -9.54 -20.16 -46.54
C LEU A 150 -8.71 -20.19 -47.83
N ARG A 151 -8.68 -21.31 -48.55
CA ARG A 151 -7.80 -21.51 -49.72
C ARG A 151 -8.42 -21.11 -51.06
N HIS A 152 -9.73 -20.88 -51.12
CA HIS A 152 -10.48 -20.69 -52.37
C HIS A 152 -11.40 -19.45 -52.40
N ASP A 153 -11.07 -18.40 -51.64
CA ASP A 153 -11.71 -17.09 -51.81
C ASP A 153 -10.85 -16.18 -52.72
N PRO A 154 -11.23 -15.96 -53.99
CA PRO A 154 -10.45 -15.14 -54.93
C PRO A 154 -10.42 -13.65 -54.58
N LYS A 155 -11.19 -13.19 -53.57
CA LYS A 155 -11.13 -11.81 -53.07
C LYS A 155 -10.08 -11.57 -51.98
N ARG A 156 -9.38 -12.62 -51.53
CA ARG A 156 -8.33 -12.57 -50.50
C ARG A 156 -6.96 -13.01 -51.02
N ARG A 157 -6.66 -12.74 -52.29
CA ARG A 157 -5.27 -12.69 -52.76
C ARG A 157 -4.55 -11.62 -51.95
N LYS A 158 -3.82 -12.04 -50.92
CA LYS A 158 -2.87 -11.19 -50.21
C LYS A 158 -1.98 -10.54 -51.26
N THR A 159 -2.10 -9.22 -51.39
CA THR A 159 -1.05 -8.37 -51.94
C THR A 159 0.25 -8.72 -51.20
N ASP A 160 1.38 -8.72 -51.93
CA ASP A 160 2.71 -9.11 -51.47
C ASP A 160 2.88 -8.96 -49.96
N THR A 161 3.18 -10.07 -49.29
CA THR A 161 3.49 -10.08 -47.88
C THR A 161 4.82 -9.35 -47.71
N VAL A 162 4.77 -8.02 -47.59
CA VAL A 162 5.86 -7.21 -47.07
C VAL A 162 6.33 -7.93 -45.80
N ASN A 163 7.62 -8.23 -45.73
CA ASN A 163 8.15 -8.99 -44.62
C ASN A 163 7.81 -8.24 -43.33
N ARG A 164 7.18 -8.95 -42.39
CA ARG A 164 6.65 -8.37 -41.15
C ARG A 164 7.77 -7.78 -40.31
N ASP A 165 8.96 -8.35 -40.45
CA ASP A 165 10.15 -8.00 -39.67
C ASP A 165 11.03 -6.97 -40.42
N ASP A 166 10.60 -6.47 -41.58
CA ASP A 166 11.31 -5.38 -42.25
C ASP A 166 11.18 -4.09 -41.42
N PRO A 167 12.29 -3.38 -41.11
CA PRO A 167 12.27 -2.21 -40.24
C PRO A 167 11.39 -1.09 -40.77
N ILE A 168 11.35 -0.90 -42.09
CA ILE A 168 10.48 0.09 -42.75
C ILE A 168 9.00 -0.26 -42.55
N ASN A 169 8.65 -1.55 -42.64
CA ASN A 169 7.27 -2.00 -42.44
C ASN A 169 6.84 -1.83 -40.97
N ILE A 170 7.74 -2.10 -40.03
CA ILE A 170 7.53 -1.85 -38.60
C ILE A 170 7.27 -0.36 -38.38
N ILE A 171 8.14 0.52 -38.90
CA ILE A 171 7.99 1.98 -38.76
C ILE A 171 6.65 2.47 -39.35
N ARG A 172 6.27 2.01 -40.55
CA ARG A 172 4.99 2.38 -41.17
C ARG A 172 3.78 1.99 -40.33
N ASN A 173 3.82 0.83 -39.67
CA ASN A 173 2.75 0.38 -38.78
C ASN A 173 2.75 1.13 -37.44
N ILE A 174 3.91 1.55 -36.93
CA ILE A 174 4.03 2.43 -35.77
C ILE A 174 3.39 3.79 -36.10
N VAL A 175 3.81 4.43 -37.20
CA VAL A 175 3.27 5.72 -37.66
C VAL A 175 1.76 5.63 -37.91
N LYS A 176 1.27 4.53 -38.49
CA LYS A 176 -0.17 4.27 -38.63
C LYS A 176 -0.92 4.35 -37.29
N GLY A 177 -0.34 3.86 -36.20
CA GLY A 177 -0.93 3.97 -34.86
C GLY A 177 -1.09 5.43 -34.41
N PHE A 178 -0.07 6.26 -34.64
CA PHE A 178 -0.12 7.70 -34.38
C PHE A 178 -1.11 8.42 -35.30
N ASP A 179 -1.15 8.09 -36.59
CA ASP A 179 -2.09 8.66 -37.56
C ASP A 179 -3.55 8.32 -37.23
N ILE A 180 -3.83 7.13 -36.69
CA ILE A 180 -5.16 6.74 -36.21
C ILE A 180 -5.56 7.58 -34.98
N ALA A 181 -4.63 7.78 -34.05
CA ALA A 181 -4.88 8.56 -32.84
C ALA A 181 -5.05 10.05 -33.13
N TYR A 182 -4.21 10.62 -34.01
CA TYR A 182 -4.18 12.03 -34.39
C TYR A 182 -4.20 12.23 -35.92
N PRO A 183 -5.37 12.05 -36.59
CA PRO A 183 -5.46 12.13 -38.05
C PRO A 183 -5.12 13.50 -38.66
N LYS A 184 -5.10 14.56 -37.84
CA LYS A 184 -4.78 15.93 -38.27
C LYS A 184 -3.28 16.11 -38.53
N ASP A 185 -2.45 15.39 -37.78
CA ASP A 185 -0.99 15.54 -37.80
C ASP A 185 -0.33 14.53 -38.76
N ALA A 186 -1.14 13.65 -39.36
CA ALA A 186 -0.68 12.61 -40.25
C ALA A 186 0.07 13.18 -41.48
N TYR A 187 1.30 12.73 -41.67
CA TYR A 187 2.14 13.13 -42.79
C TYR A 187 1.63 12.54 -44.11
N LYS A 188 1.37 13.40 -45.11
CA LYS A 188 0.80 13.03 -46.41
C LYS A 188 1.78 13.17 -47.59
N GLY A 189 3.02 13.59 -47.32
CA GLY A 189 4.05 13.74 -48.35
C GLY A 189 4.68 12.41 -48.76
N ASP A 190 5.70 12.50 -49.62
CA ASP A 190 6.49 11.36 -50.05
C ASP A 190 7.46 10.89 -48.95
N ASP A 191 7.79 9.60 -48.97
CA ASP A 191 8.73 8.97 -48.03
C ASP A 191 10.12 9.63 -48.16
N SER A 192 10.69 10.01 -47.02
CA SER A 192 12.05 10.57 -46.90
C SER A 192 12.82 9.83 -45.80
N THR A 193 14.10 10.15 -45.61
CA THR A 193 14.92 9.57 -44.53
C THR A 193 14.46 9.99 -43.14
N VAL A 194 13.73 11.09 -43.02
CA VAL A 194 13.26 11.66 -41.74
C VAL A 194 11.78 11.36 -41.51
N ASN A 195 10.96 11.54 -42.54
CA ASN A 195 9.51 11.34 -42.47
C ASN A 195 9.08 10.18 -43.36
N ILE A 196 8.48 9.16 -42.76
CA ILE A 196 7.92 8.00 -43.45
C ILE A 196 6.41 8.05 -43.31
N ARG A 197 5.69 7.85 -44.42
CA ARG A 197 4.23 7.81 -44.41
C ARG A 197 3.72 6.55 -43.72
N GLY A 198 2.71 6.70 -42.85
CA GLY A 198 2.04 5.58 -42.20
C GLY A 198 1.40 4.60 -43.19
N ALA A 199 1.29 3.33 -42.77
CA ALA A 199 0.54 2.35 -43.52
C ALA A 199 -0.94 2.77 -43.65
N ALA A 200 -1.61 2.29 -44.71
CA ALA A 200 -3.01 2.65 -44.95
C ALA A 200 -3.92 2.26 -43.77
N ILE A 201 -4.69 3.24 -43.30
CA ILE A 201 -5.73 3.05 -42.28
C ILE A 201 -6.97 2.48 -42.95
N THR A 202 -7.51 1.42 -42.37
CA THR A 202 -8.76 0.82 -42.84
C THR A 202 -9.97 1.47 -42.15
N ASP A 203 -11.12 1.50 -42.82
CA ASP A 203 -12.35 2.06 -42.25
C ASP A 203 -12.75 1.39 -40.93
N ALA A 204 -12.46 0.09 -40.80
CA ALA A 204 -12.72 -0.68 -39.59
C ALA A 204 -11.88 -0.19 -38.40
N GLU A 205 -10.61 0.15 -38.62
CA GLU A 205 -9.72 0.68 -37.57
C GLU A 205 -10.15 2.09 -37.15
N ALA A 206 -10.48 2.95 -38.12
CA ALA A 206 -10.99 4.29 -37.84
C ALA A 206 -12.31 4.24 -37.04
N GLN A 207 -13.23 3.34 -37.40
CA GLN A 207 -14.48 3.16 -36.67
C GLN A 207 -14.27 2.58 -35.26
N ALA A 208 -13.34 1.63 -35.11
CA ALA A 208 -13.00 1.05 -33.82
C ALA A 208 -12.41 2.09 -32.87
N TRP A 209 -11.56 2.99 -33.37
CA TRP A 209 -11.00 4.10 -32.58
C TRP A 209 -12.06 5.14 -32.19
N ALA A 210 -12.95 5.51 -33.13
CA ALA A 210 -14.03 6.46 -32.86
C ALA A 210 -15.08 5.96 -31.86
N ARG A 211 -15.27 4.63 -31.77
CA ARG A 211 -16.24 3.98 -30.86
C ARG A 211 -15.61 2.75 -30.22
N PRO A 212 -14.71 2.94 -29.24
CA PRO A 212 -13.97 1.84 -28.64
C PRO A 212 -14.92 0.92 -27.86
N LYS A 213 -14.74 -0.39 -28.04
CA LYS A 213 -15.43 -1.44 -27.29
C LYS A 213 -14.40 -2.31 -26.59
N HIS A 214 -14.65 -2.66 -25.33
CA HIS A 214 -13.73 -3.53 -24.60
C HIS A 214 -13.71 -4.93 -25.21
N PRO A 215 -12.52 -5.52 -25.48
CA PRO A 215 -12.39 -6.74 -26.28
C PRO A 215 -13.10 -7.97 -25.71
N THR A 216 -13.26 -8.06 -24.38
CA THR A 216 -13.92 -9.18 -23.71
C THR A 216 -15.25 -8.83 -23.03
N LYS A 217 -15.57 -7.54 -22.89
CA LYS A 217 -16.73 -7.06 -22.12
C LYS A 217 -17.43 -5.93 -22.87
N PRO A 218 -18.20 -6.25 -23.92
CA PRO A 218 -18.71 -5.26 -24.86
C PRO A 218 -19.65 -4.20 -24.24
N ASP A 219 -20.19 -4.47 -23.06
CA ASP A 219 -21.08 -3.56 -22.32
C ASP A 219 -20.32 -2.46 -21.56
N LEU A 220 -18.99 -2.52 -21.51
CA LEU A 220 -18.18 -1.44 -20.92
C LEU A 220 -18.08 -0.26 -21.88
N HIS A 221 -18.22 0.94 -21.32
CA HIS A 221 -18.08 2.20 -22.03
C HIS A 221 -16.80 2.91 -21.63
N LEU A 222 -16.14 3.56 -22.59
CA LEU A 222 -14.99 4.43 -22.33
C LEU A 222 -15.47 5.65 -21.53
N LEU A 223 -14.87 5.88 -20.36
CA LEU A 223 -15.15 7.05 -19.53
C LEU A 223 -14.21 8.21 -19.83
N ASP A 224 -12.92 7.92 -19.92
CA ASP A 224 -11.88 8.93 -20.11
C ASP A 224 -10.68 8.33 -20.85
N ALA A 225 -9.91 9.17 -21.53
CA ALA A 225 -8.73 8.77 -22.29
C ALA A 225 -7.58 9.76 -22.04
N TYR A 226 -6.43 9.23 -21.64
CA TYR A 226 -5.23 10.00 -21.37
C TYR A 226 -4.19 9.70 -22.45
N PRO A 227 -3.77 10.69 -23.27
CA PRO A 227 -2.65 10.49 -24.16
C PRO A 227 -1.37 10.29 -23.35
N ILE A 228 -0.49 9.42 -23.80
CA ILE A 228 0.79 9.16 -23.12
C ILE A 228 1.82 10.15 -23.64
N LEU A 229 2.39 10.98 -22.76
CA LEU A 229 3.36 12.02 -23.09
C LEU A 229 4.61 11.93 -22.20
N PRO A 230 5.81 12.26 -22.69
CA PRO A 230 6.97 12.44 -21.82
C PRO A 230 6.86 13.75 -21.03
N ASP A 231 7.32 13.74 -19.79
CA ASP A 231 7.50 14.96 -18.98
C ASP A 231 8.99 15.32 -18.91
N LEU A 232 9.47 16.04 -19.92
CA LEU A 232 10.90 16.32 -20.10
C LEU A 232 11.46 17.25 -19.02
N ASP A 233 10.66 18.20 -18.52
CA ASP A 233 11.15 19.16 -17.50
C ASP A 233 11.31 18.54 -16.11
N ALA A 234 10.62 17.43 -15.84
CA ALA A 234 10.66 16.76 -14.55
C ALA A 234 11.82 15.77 -14.45
N LEU A 235 12.51 15.46 -15.55
CA LEU A 235 13.61 14.51 -15.54
C LEU A 235 14.78 15.05 -14.70
N PRO A 236 15.34 14.24 -13.79
CA PRO A 236 16.52 14.65 -13.04
C PRO A 236 17.75 14.78 -13.95
N PRO A 237 18.85 15.39 -13.49
CA PRO A 237 20.10 15.48 -14.25
C PRO A 237 20.65 14.13 -14.73
N ASP A 238 20.33 13.05 -14.01
CA ASP A 238 20.65 11.64 -14.32
C ASP A 238 19.60 10.94 -15.21
N TRP A 239 18.61 11.68 -15.71
CA TRP A 239 17.64 11.26 -16.73
C TRP A 239 16.72 10.10 -16.34
N SER A 240 16.73 9.70 -15.08
CA SER A 240 15.99 8.53 -14.62
C SER A 240 15.73 8.58 -13.13
N TYR A 241 14.65 7.91 -12.72
CA TYR A 241 14.31 7.72 -11.32
C TYR A 241 14.79 6.37 -10.82
N LEU A 242 15.00 6.31 -9.50
CA LEU A 242 15.38 5.11 -8.77
C LEU A 242 14.23 4.70 -7.86
N VAL A 243 13.91 3.41 -7.82
CA VAL A 243 12.89 2.89 -6.90
C VAL A 243 13.56 2.08 -5.80
N PHE A 244 13.48 2.59 -4.57
CA PHE A 244 13.97 1.88 -3.39
C PHE A 244 12.81 1.24 -2.62
N LYS A 245 12.94 -0.05 -2.32
CA LYS A 245 11.95 -0.81 -1.54
C LYS A 245 12.58 -1.30 -0.24
N PHE A 246 12.12 -0.80 0.89
CA PHE A 246 12.55 -1.30 2.20
C PHE A 246 11.89 -2.65 2.51
N GLN A 247 12.67 -3.60 3.04
CA GLN A 247 12.14 -4.90 3.47
C GLN A 247 11.16 -4.77 4.65
N ASN A 248 11.40 -3.82 5.54
CA ASN A 248 10.57 -3.49 6.71
C ASN A 248 10.39 -1.96 6.78
N ASN A 249 9.32 -1.49 7.44
CA ASN A 249 9.09 -0.05 7.65
C ASN A 249 10.32 0.60 8.34
N PRO A 250 10.99 1.59 7.72
CA PRO A 250 12.21 2.17 8.26
C PRO A 250 12.01 2.98 9.57
N LEU A 251 10.80 3.50 9.82
CA LEU A 251 10.47 4.32 10.98
C LEU A 251 9.69 3.58 12.08
N SER A 252 9.38 2.29 11.88
CA SER A 252 8.77 1.39 12.88
C SER A 252 7.48 1.91 13.55
N VAL A 253 6.68 2.71 12.83
CA VAL A 253 5.33 3.14 13.25
C VAL A 253 4.26 2.32 12.53
N ASP A 254 3.11 2.12 13.16
CA ASP A 254 1.99 1.33 12.61
C ASP A 254 1.18 2.08 11.54
N TYR A 255 1.41 3.39 11.39
CA TYR A 255 0.76 4.25 10.39
C TYR A 255 1.78 4.80 9.38
N TYR A 256 1.28 5.38 8.30
CA TYR A 256 2.13 6.02 7.28
C TYR A 256 2.72 7.33 7.82
N ASP A 257 4.05 7.39 7.96
CA ASP A 257 4.75 8.58 8.40
C ASP A 257 5.05 9.50 7.18
N PRO A 258 4.52 10.75 7.15
CA PRO A 258 4.67 11.66 6.02
C PRO A 258 6.12 12.09 5.78
N ARG A 259 7.05 11.88 6.72
CA ARG A 259 8.48 12.18 6.52
C ARG A 259 9.15 11.21 5.56
N LEU A 260 8.53 10.06 5.26
CA LEU A 260 9.01 9.10 4.27
C LEU A 260 8.96 9.65 2.85
N ASP A 261 8.01 10.55 2.54
CA ASP A 261 7.87 11.17 1.22
C ASP A 261 9.05 12.06 0.83
N THR A 262 9.75 12.61 1.83
CA THR A 262 10.82 13.60 1.64
C THR A 262 12.16 13.12 2.19
N ALA A 263 12.29 11.83 2.47
CA ALA A 263 13.48 11.23 3.05
C ALA A 263 14.64 11.17 2.04
N LEU A 264 15.88 11.15 2.55
CA LEU A 264 17.09 11.14 1.73
C LEU A 264 17.86 9.83 1.90
N LEU A 265 18.34 9.29 0.78
CA LEU A 265 19.24 8.14 0.72
C LEU A 265 20.59 8.62 0.21
N ARG A 266 21.62 8.51 1.05
CA ARG A 266 22.99 8.84 0.67
C ARG A 266 23.78 7.55 0.46
N PRO A 267 24.34 7.28 -0.73
CA PRO A 267 25.23 6.14 -0.93
C PRO A 267 26.50 6.32 -0.09
N VAL A 268 26.96 5.23 0.50
CA VAL A 268 28.20 5.13 1.28
C VAL A 268 29.20 4.35 0.43
N GLU A 269 30.31 5.01 0.10
CA GLU A 269 31.42 4.40 -0.63
C GLU A 269 32.10 3.36 0.25
N ASP A 270 32.25 2.15 -0.27
CA ASP A 270 32.96 1.06 0.40
C ASP A 270 33.93 0.42 -0.61
N PRO A 271 35.25 0.59 -0.43
CA PRO A 271 36.23 0.10 -1.39
C PRO A 271 36.16 -1.42 -1.59
N ALA A 272 35.70 -2.17 -0.59
CA ALA A 272 35.53 -3.61 -0.73
C ALA A 272 34.41 -3.98 -1.72
N THR A 273 33.32 -3.20 -1.72
CA THR A 273 32.18 -3.40 -2.64
C THR A 273 32.56 -3.02 -4.06
N GLU A 274 33.37 -1.97 -4.25
CA GLU A 274 33.87 -1.55 -5.54
C GLU A 274 34.78 -2.60 -6.18
N VAL A 275 35.74 -3.14 -5.41
CA VAL A 275 36.63 -4.22 -5.89
C VAL A 275 35.83 -5.46 -6.29
N ALA A 276 34.80 -5.81 -5.51
CA ALA A 276 33.92 -6.93 -5.84
C ALA A 276 33.10 -6.67 -7.11
N HIS A 277 32.63 -5.44 -7.34
CA HIS A 277 31.95 -5.04 -8.57
C HIS A 277 32.88 -5.10 -9.78
N GLN A 278 34.09 -4.53 -9.69
CA GLN A 278 35.09 -4.57 -10.75
C GLN A 278 35.44 -6.01 -11.15
N ARG A 279 35.56 -6.91 -10.17
CA ARG A 279 35.77 -8.33 -10.44
C ARG A 279 34.60 -8.96 -11.20
N ARG A 280 33.35 -8.72 -10.77
CA ARG A 280 32.15 -9.21 -11.48
C ARG A 280 32.08 -8.68 -12.91
N LEU A 281 32.43 -7.41 -13.11
CA LEU A 281 32.44 -6.77 -14.42
C LEU A 281 33.53 -7.37 -15.33
N ALA A 282 34.71 -7.68 -14.80
CA ALA A 282 35.79 -8.33 -15.56
C ALA A 282 35.47 -9.79 -15.95
N GLU A 283 34.66 -10.48 -15.13
CA GLU A 283 34.17 -11.84 -15.40
C GLU A 283 32.92 -11.85 -16.30
N TRP A 284 32.31 -10.70 -16.57
CA TRP A 284 31.09 -10.59 -17.38
C TRP A 284 31.42 -10.58 -18.87
N ASP A 285 30.71 -11.43 -19.60
CA ASP A 285 30.80 -11.54 -21.06
C ASP A 285 29.62 -10.78 -21.70
N PRO A 286 29.87 -9.75 -22.53
CA PRO A 286 28.83 -8.96 -23.18
C PRO A 286 27.98 -9.76 -24.18
N GLU A 287 28.46 -10.90 -24.68
CA GLU A 287 27.68 -11.78 -25.56
C GLU A 287 26.77 -12.74 -24.78
N SER A 288 26.86 -12.75 -23.44
CA SER A 288 26.03 -13.57 -22.58
C SER A 288 24.64 -12.96 -22.38
N ASN A 289 23.60 -13.80 -22.27
CA ASN A 289 22.25 -13.38 -21.87
C ASN A 289 22.14 -12.94 -20.39
N LYS A 290 23.28 -12.78 -19.67
CA LYS A 290 23.29 -12.35 -18.28
C LYS A 290 23.33 -10.82 -18.21
N PRO A 291 22.54 -10.19 -17.33
CA PRO A 291 22.55 -8.74 -17.19
C PRO A 291 23.93 -8.25 -16.74
N LYS A 292 24.29 -7.05 -17.21
CA LYS A 292 25.53 -6.35 -16.84
C LYS A 292 25.57 -6.14 -15.32
N PRO A 293 26.66 -6.53 -14.63
CA PRO A 293 26.80 -6.31 -13.20
C PRO A 293 26.65 -4.83 -12.82
N THR A 294 25.66 -4.54 -11.98
CA THR A 294 25.39 -3.18 -11.47
C THR A 294 26.13 -2.96 -10.15
N PRO A 295 26.66 -1.74 -9.87
CA PRO A 295 27.29 -1.46 -8.59
C PRO A 295 26.24 -1.47 -7.46
N GLU A 296 26.64 -2.09 -6.34
CA GLU A 296 25.85 -2.21 -5.13
C GLU A 296 26.43 -1.30 -4.06
N TYR A 297 25.58 -0.52 -3.40
CA TYR A 297 26.00 0.40 -2.34
C TYR A 297 25.32 0.08 -1.02
N ALA A 298 25.95 0.52 0.08
CA ALA A 298 25.25 0.78 1.32
C ALA A 298 24.67 2.20 1.28
N TYR A 299 23.55 2.43 1.95
CA TYR A 299 22.87 3.72 1.96
C TYR A 299 22.63 4.17 3.40
N ASP A 300 23.12 5.35 3.76
CA ASP A 300 22.68 6.02 4.97
C ASP A 300 21.34 6.71 4.71
N TYR A 301 20.35 6.37 5.54
CA TYR A 301 18.98 6.86 5.42
C TYR A 301 18.73 8.01 6.40
N TYR A 302 18.24 9.13 5.87
CA TYR A 302 17.97 10.36 6.62
C TYR A 302 16.50 10.75 6.47
N VAL A 303 15.92 11.24 7.56
CA VAL A 303 14.52 11.65 7.62
C VAL A 303 14.45 13.03 8.25
N GLN A 304 13.41 13.80 7.95
CA GLN A 304 13.25 15.14 8.53
C GLN A 304 13.27 15.09 10.06
N SER A 305 14.06 15.96 10.69
CA SER A 305 14.26 15.96 12.14
C SER A 305 12.99 16.37 12.90
N SER A 306 12.26 17.33 12.33
CA SER A 306 10.96 17.76 12.82
C SER A 306 9.84 16.88 12.27
N ASP A 307 8.89 16.52 13.14
CA ASP A 307 7.65 15.81 12.80
C ASP A 307 6.45 16.78 12.66
N GLU A 308 6.73 18.09 12.64
CA GLU A 308 5.69 19.09 12.52
C GLU A 308 5.11 19.11 11.10
N ALA A 309 3.79 18.94 11.01
CA ALA A 309 3.07 18.94 9.74
C ALA A 309 3.26 20.24 8.94
N ALA A 310 3.51 21.36 9.61
CA ALA A 310 3.79 22.65 8.95
C ALA A 310 5.12 22.61 8.18
N VAL A 311 6.18 22.06 8.79
CA VAL A 311 7.51 21.93 8.17
C VAL A 311 7.45 20.97 6.99
N LEU A 312 6.79 19.82 7.14
CA LEU A 312 6.64 18.84 6.06
C LEU A 312 5.79 19.38 4.91
N ARG A 313 4.77 20.19 5.21
CA ARG A 313 3.99 20.89 4.19
C ARG A 313 4.84 21.93 3.47
N GLY A 314 5.60 22.76 4.21
CA GLY A 314 6.50 23.75 3.63
C GLY A 314 7.53 23.12 2.70
N LEU A 315 8.14 22.01 3.13
CA LEU A 315 9.07 21.21 2.34
C LEU A 315 8.44 20.68 1.05
N LYS A 316 7.26 20.05 1.13
CA LYS A 316 6.54 19.54 -0.05
C LYS A 316 6.18 20.67 -1.02
N ARG A 317 5.72 21.83 -0.51
CA ARG A 317 5.43 23.02 -1.32
C ARG A 317 6.69 23.58 -2.00
N LYS A 318 7.84 23.56 -1.32
CA LYS A 318 9.12 24.01 -1.89
C LYS A 318 9.52 23.19 -3.13
N PHE A 319 9.23 21.89 -3.13
CA PHE A 319 9.51 20.98 -4.25
C PHE A 319 8.35 20.84 -5.25
N ASP A 320 7.20 21.47 -5.01
CA ASP A 320 6.07 21.46 -5.93
C ASP A 320 6.24 22.57 -6.98
N VAL A 321 6.62 22.18 -8.20
CA VAL A 321 6.83 23.11 -9.33
C VAL A 321 5.54 23.83 -9.74
N ASN A 322 4.37 23.25 -9.43
CA ASN A 322 3.08 23.85 -9.77
C ASN A 322 2.64 24.89 -8.73
N ASP A 323 3.25 24.92 -7.55
CA ASP A 323 2.93 25.89 -6.50
C ASP A 323 3.49 27.28 -6.87
N PRO A 324 2.65 28.34 -6.94
CA PRO A 324 3.11 29.67 -7.30
C PRO A 324 4.05 30.27 -6.26
N ASP A 325 3.95 29.84 -5.00
CA ASP A 325 4.75 30.35 -3.88
C ASP A 325 5.89 29.39 -3.50
N ASN A 326 6.23 28.42 -4.36
CA ASN A 326 7.32 27.47 -4.10
C ASN A 326 8.68 28.16 -3.84
N GLU A 327 8.87 29.38 -4.33
CA GLU A 327 10.08 30.17 -4.10
C GLU A 327 10.11 30.95 -2.78
N ASP A 328 9.01 30.99 -2.03
CA ASP A 328 8.97 31.74 -0.78
C ASP A 328 9.96 31.16 0.26
N ALA A 329 10.74 32.05 0.87
CA ALA A 329 11.66 31.70 1.95
C ALA A 329 10.92 31.34 3.25
N SER A 330 9.66 31.76 3.40
CA SER A 330 8.81 31.42 4.55
C SER A 330 8.47 29.93 4.64
N LEU A 331 8.69 29.17 3.57
CA LEU A 331 8.52 27.72 3.53
C LEU A 331 9.59 26.96 4.34
N TYR A 332 10.73 27.61 4.60
CA TYR A 332 11.73 27.10 5.52
C TYR A 332 11.34 27.38 6.97
N GLN A 333 11.81 26.55 7.89
CA GLN A 333 11.65 26.81 9.31
C GLN A 333 12.56 28.00 9.70
N GLN A 334 11.97 29.10 10.15
CA GLN A 334 12.67 30.38 10.38
C GLN A 334 13.85 30.29 11.37
N ASP A 335 13.81 29.30 12.28
CA ASP A 335 14.83 29.12 13.33
C ASP A 335 15.97 28.15 12.93
N GLU A 336 15.84 27.42 11.82
CA GLU A 336 16.84 26.45 11.37
C GLU A 336 17.73 27.03 10.28
N LEU A 337 18.91 27.50 10.69
CA LEU A 337 19.95 28.03 9.80
C LEU A 337 21.07 26.99 9.61
N ASN A 338 21.60 26.93 8.40
CA ASN A 338 22.80 26.16 8.10
C ASN A 338 24.04 26.83 8.72
N SER A 339 25.21 26.19 8.55
CA SER A 339 26.50 26.73 9.04
C SER A 339 26.88 28.09 8.44
N GLU A 340 26.24 28.49 7.33
CA GLU A 340 26.46 29.74 6.61
C GLU A 340 25.38 30.80 6.94
N GLY A 341 24.44 30.50 7.85
CA GLY A 341 23.37 31.42 8.23
C GLY A 341 22.22 31.53 7.24
N GLN A 342 22.04 30.54 6.35
CA GLN A 342 20.92 30.46 5.40
C GLN A 342 19.84 29.48 5.90
N PRO A 343 18.56 29.71 5.59
CA PRO A 343 17.48 28.82 6.00
C PRO A 343 17.62 27.44 5.37
N CYS A 344 17.42 26.37 6.14
CA CYS A 344 17.59 24.99 5.68
C CYS A 344 16.54 24.02 6.26
N PHE A 345 16.42 22.85 5.64
CA PHE A 345 15.69 21.72 6.19
C PHE A 345 16.66 20.76 6.89
N LYS A 346 16.46 20.52 8.18
CA LYS A 346 17.35 19.68 8.97
C LYS A 346 16.92 18.22 8.98
N TYR A 347 17.74 17.36 8.40
CA TYR A 347 17.56 15.92 8.37
C TYR A 347 18.42 15.22 9.41
N ARG A 348 17.86 14.18 10.04
CA ARG A 348 18.56 13.32 11.00
C ARG A 348 18.76 11.93 10.41
N ARG A 349 19.96 11.38 10.62
CA ARG A 349 20.28 10.00 10.24
C ARG A 349 19.50 9.00 11.09
N VAL A 350 18.90 8.01 10.42
CA VAL A 350 18.18 6.90 11.06
C VAL A 350 19.08 5.68 11.20
N ARG A 351 19.59 5.13 10.08
CA ARG A 351 20.47 3.96 10.03
C ARG A 351 21.04 3.71 8.63
N THR A 352 22.00 2.81 8.51
CA THR A 352 22.49 2.28 7.23
C THR A 352 21.67 1.09 6.74
N TYR A 353 21.35 1.10 5.46
CA TYR A 353 20.80 -0.01 4.69
C TYR A 353 21.86 -0.58 3.75
N GLU A 354 21.78 -1.87 3.47
CA GLU A 354 22.56 -2.51 2.42
C GLU A 354 21.64 -3.01 1.32
N THR A 355 22.18 -3.09 0.11
CA THR A 355 21.47 -3.63 -1.05
C THR A 355 21.22 -5.12 -0.84
N TYR A 356 19.96 -5.53 -0.86
CA TYR A 356 19.54 -6.94 -0.76
C TYR A 356 19.37 -7.58 -2.14
N ASN A 357 18.73 -6.84 -3.04
CA ASN A 357 18.50 -7.24 -4.42
C ASN A 357 18.35 -6.01 -5.30
N GLN A 358 18.81 -6.07 -6.54
CA GLN A 358 18.85 -4.95 -7.47
C GLN A 358 18.60 -5.47 -8.88
N HIS A 359 17.66 -4.83 -9.58
CA HIS A 359 17.35 -5.10 -10.98
C HIS A 359 17.27 -3.77 -11.72
N GLY A 360 17.67 -3.77 -12.98
CA GLY A 360 17.68 -2.59 -13.82
C GLY A 360 18.69 -2.77 -14.96
N ASN A 361 18.66 -1.84 -15.90
CA ASN A 361 19.57 -1.80 -17.01
C ASN A 361 20.22 -0.41 -17.07
N ALA A 362 21.51 -0.34 -16.80
CA ALA A 362 22.26 0.92 -16.82
C ALA A 362 22.25 1.59 -18.20
N ASP A 363 22.12 0.79 -19.26
CA ASP A 363 22.30 1.23 -20.64
C ASP A 363 20.94 1.53 -21.33
N ASN A 364 19.80 1.13 -20.76
CA ASN A 364 18.46 1.39 -21.31
C ASN A 364 17.43 1.76 -20.23
N PHE A 365 17.05 3.04 -20.19
CA PHE A 365 16.17 3.64 -19.18
C PHE A 365 14.70 3.19 -19.21
N TYR A 366 14.25 2.57 -20.31
CA TYR A 366 12.85 2.21 -20.53
C TYR A 366 12.62 0.69 -20.64
N ASP A 367 13.63 -0.11 -20.34
CA ASP A 367 13.66 -1.55 -20.63
C ASP A 367 12.74 -2.38 -19.71
N ASP A 368 12.78 -2.10 -18.39
CA ASP A 368 12.09 -2.92 -17.37
C ASP A 368 10.82 -2.23 -16.84
N THR A 369 10.97 -1.02 -16.28
CA THR A 369 9.85 -0.34 -15.63
C THR A 369 9.82 1.15 -15.93
N VAL A 370 8.59 1.67 -16.02
CA VAL A 370 8.31 3.09 -16.25
C VAL A 370 7.23 3.51 -15.26
N ALA A 371 7.44 4.64 -14.58
CA ALA A 371 6.39 5.24 -13.75
C ALA A 371 5.44 6.03 -14.64
N VAL A 372 4.13 5.98 -14.37
CA VAL A 372 3.12 6.76 -15.08
C VAL A 372 2.31 7.56 -14.08
N ALA A 373 2.22 8.87 -14.28
CA ALA A 373 1.37 9.77 -13.51
C ALA A 373 0.25 10.31 -14.41
N PHE A 374 -0.98 10.23 -13.95
CA PHE A 374 -2.12 10.84 -14.64
C PHE A 374 -2.25 12.29 -14.19
N HIS A 375 -2.28 13.21 -15.15
CA HIS A 375 -2.53 14.62 -14.90
C HIS A 375 -3.80 15.05 -15.63
N ASP A 376 -4.70 15.69 -14.89
CA ASP A 376 -5.92 16.28 -15.44
C ASP A 376 -6.15 17.68 -14.83
N PRO A 377 -5.82 18.75 -15.57
CA PRO A 377 -5.88 20.11 -15.06
C PRO A 377 -7.30 20.59 -14.76
N GLU A 378 -8.34 19.86 -15.18
CA GLU A 378 -9.75 20.19 -14.92
C GLU A 378 -10.34 19.41 -13.74
N SER A 379 -9.76 18.29 -13.33
CA SER A 379 -10.29 17.40 -12.28
C SER A 379 -9.42 17.30 -11.02
N ASP A 380 -8.23 17.90 -11.01
CA ASP A 380 -7.30 17.82 -9.87
C ASP A 380 -7.86 18.47 -8.58
N VAL A 381 -8.39 17.62 -7.70
CA VAL A 381 -8.77 17.92 -6.32
C VAL A 381 -7.51 18.19 -5.51
N GLY A 382 -7.28 19.45 -5.12
CA GLY A 382 -6.17 19.84 -4.23
C GLY A 382 -5.16 20.82 -4.82
N MET A 383 -5.33 21.26 -6.07
CA MET A 383 -4.52 22.34 -6.64
C MET A 383 -4.68 23.64 -5.84
N VAL A 384 -3.54 24.25 -5.49
CA VAL A 384 -3.50 25.58 -4.87
C VAL A 384 -4.14 26.59 -5.84
N PRO A 385 -5.07 27.46 -5.38
CA PRO A 385 -5.62 28.51 -6.24
C PRO A 385 -4.50 29.35 -6.86
N GLY A 386 -4.43 29.38 -8.19
CA GLY A 386 -3.35 30.07 -8.92
C GLY A 386 -2.15 29.19 -9.30
N ALA A 387 -2.24 27.87 -9.12
CA ALA A 387 -1.21 26.92 -9.56
C ALA A 387 -0.82 27.12 -11.04
N LYS A 388 0.48 27.05 -11.32
CA LYS A 388 1.03 27.15 -12.67
C LYS A 388 0.57 25.93 -13.47
N LYS A 389 -0.26 26.14 -14.51
CA LYS A 389 -0.71 25.07 -15.40
C LYS A 389 0.41 24.71 -16.39
N ARG A 390 1.37 23.90 -15.95
CA ARG A 390 2.51 23.47 -16.78
C ARG A 390 2.10 22.35 -17.76
N LEU A 391 1.34 21.38 -17.29
CA LEU A 391 1.03 20.15 -18.02
C LEU A 391 -0.39 20.16 -18.59
N VAL A 392 -0.58 19.49 -19.74
CA VAL A 392 -1.88 19.26 -20.36
C VAL A 392 -2.46 17.93 -19.87
N LYS A 393 -3.75 17.69 -20.11
CA LYS A 393 -4.37 16.40 -19.75
C LYS A 393 -3.67 15.24 -20.46
N ALA A 394 -2.94 14.42 -19.71
CA ALA A 394 -2.16 13.32 -20.24
C ALA A 394 -1.70 12.35 -19.13
N ALA A 395 -1.29 11.15 -19.55
CA ALA A 395 -0.55 10.21 -18.73
C ALA A 395 0.95 10.44 -18.99
N TYR A 396 1.61 11.09 -18.04
CA TYR A 396 3.03 11.39 -18.13
C TYR A 396 3.87 10.21 -17.68
N TYR A 397 4.86 9.83 -18.48
CA TYR A 397 5.73 8.71 -18.16
C TYR A 397 7.14 9.15 -17.76
N TYR A 398 7.71 8.41 -16.81
CA TYR A 398 9.01 8.69 -16.21
C TYR A 398 9.87 7.42 -16.20
N PRO A 399 11.09 7.45 -16.76
CA PRO A 399 11.97 6.30 -16.79
C PRO A 399 12.41 5.87 -15.39
N ILE A 400 12.39 4.57 -15.12
CA ILE A 400 12.97 3.99 -13.89
C ILE A 400 14.19 3.17 -14.29
N LEU A 401 15.38 3.65 -13.91
CA LEU A 401 16.64 2.99 -14.22
C LEU A 401 16.77 1.63 -13.51
N GLN A 402 16.38 1.61 -12.23
CA GLN A 402 16.61 0.46 -11.38
C GLN A 402 15.67 0.41 -10.17
N ARG A 403 15.42 -0.82 -9.72
CA ARG A 403 14.64 -1.17 -8.54
C ARG A 403 15.52 -1.88 -7.54
N THR A 404 15.74 -1.26 -6.39
CA THR A 404 16.65 -1.72 -5.36
C THR A 404 15.88 -2.06 -4.09
N ALA A 405 15.95 -3.32 -3.66
CA ALA A 405 15.44 -3.75 -2.37
C ALA A 405 16.51 -3.51 -1.29
N LEU A 406 16.15 -2.81 -0.22
CA LEU A 406 17.04 -2.44 0.88
C LEU A 406 16.70 -3.24 2.14
N ARG A 407 17.74 -3.72 2.83
CA ARG A 407 17.62 -4.32 4.17
C ARG A 407 18.55 -3.62 5.17
N PRO A 408 18.19 -3.56 6.46
CA PRO A 408 19.07 -2.94 7.46
C PRO A 408 20.45 -3.64 7.49
N LYS A 409 21.53 -2.86 7.37
CA LYS A 409 22.89 -3.39 7.45
C LYS A 409 23.13 -3.90 8.88
N ARG A 410 23.53 -5.16 9.02
CA ARG A 410 23.83 -5.74 10.34
C ARG A 410 25.19 -5.23 10.79
N VAL A 411 25.27 -4.73 12.02
CA VAL A 411 26.55 -4.44 12.65
C VAL A 411 27.26 -5.77 12.87
N VAL A 412 28.26 -6.06 12.05
CA VAL A 412 29.12 -7.23 12.24
C VAL A 412 30.08 -6.88 13.36
N ASN A 413 29.70 -7.22 14.60
CA ASN A 413 30.68 -7.30 15.69
C ASN A 413 31.61 -8.46 15.35
N ARG A 414 32.74 -8.16 14.69
CA ARG A 414 33.80 -9.14 14.45
C ARG A 414 34.40 -9.51 15.81
N GLN A 415 33.86 -10.56 16.40
CA GLN A 415 34.32 -11.11 17.66
C GLN A 415 35.77 -11.57 17.49
N LEU A 416 36.62 -11.07 18.39
CA LEU A 416 38.07 -11.20 18.36
C LEU A 416 38.54 -12.65 18.17
N VAL A 417 39.37 -12.87 17.15
CA VAL A 417 40.39 -13.91 17.16
C VAL A 417 41.73 -13.18 17.05
N GLY A 418 42.50 -13.18 18.14
CA GLY A 418 43.89 -12.73 18.16
C GLY A 418 44.10 -11.24 18.44
N GLY A 419 43.98 -10.83 19.70
CA GLY A 419 44.92 -9.95 20.41
C GLY A 419 45.26 -8.53 19.88
N GLN A 420 44.72 -8.07 18.76
CA GLN A 420 44.89 -6.71 18.27
C GLN A 420 43.51 -6.08 18.14
N ARG A 421 43.29 -4.98 18.88
CA ARG A 421 42.21 -4.05 18.59
C ARG A 421 42.48 -3.46 17.21
N ALA A 422 42.02 -4.14 16.16
CA ALA A 422 41.65 -3.43 14.95
C ALA A 422 40.54 -2.48 15.38
N VAL A 423 40.86 -1.19 15.42
CA VAL A 423 39.87 -0.12 15.37
C VAL A 423 38.92 -0.54 14.26
N ALA A 424 37.71 -0.95 14.62
CA ALA A 424 36.67 -1.14 13.62
C ALA A 424 36.65 0.18 12.85
N ASP A 425 36.92 0.14 11.53
CA ASP A 425 36.92 1.32 10.68
C ASP A 425 35.69 2.14 11.07
N ALA A 426 35.94 3.23 11.80
CA ALA A 426 34.91 4.13 12.24
C ALA A 426 34.55 4.90 10.98
N VAL A 427 33.71 4.29 10.14
CA VAL A 427 33.10 4.98 9.02
C VAL A 427 32.42 6.19 9.65
N GLU A 428 33.00 7.37 9.44
CA GLU A 428 32.44 8.61 9.95
C GLU A 428 31.06 8.76 9.32
N HIS A 429 30.04 8.52 10.13
CA HIS A 429 28.66 8.72 9.72
C HIS A 429 28.33 10.19 9.93
N VAL A 430 27.68 10.79 8.94
CA VAL A 430 27.11 12.12 9.10
C VAL A 430 25.80 11.97 9.85
N ASP A 431 25.70 12.55 11.05
CA ASP A 431 24.50 12.40 11.89
C ASP A 431 23.35 13.31 11.44
N GLU A 432 23.68 14.49 10.91
CA GLU A 432 22.71 15.51 10.51
C GLU A 432 23.07 16.10 9.14
N LEU A 433 22.06 16.33 8.29
CA LEU A 433 22.20 17.01 7.01
C LEU A 433 21.35 18.29 7.02
N ASN A 434 21.98 19.42 6.73
CA ASN A 434 21.29 20.69 6.54
C ASN A 434 21.12 20.94 5.05
N VAL A 435 19.88 20.83 4.56
CA VAL A 435 19.58 20.83 3.11
C VAL A 435 18.96 22.16 2.72
N THR A 436 19.55 22.80 1.71
CA THR A 436 19.05 24.04 1.10
C THR A 436 18.70 23.78 -0.36
N VAL A 437 17.55 24.27 -0.81
CA VAL A 437 17.13 24.18 -2.21
C VAL A 437 17.66 25.40 -2.96
N ARG A 438 18.34 25.16 -4.08
CA ARG A 438 18.84 26.19 -5.00
C ARG A 438 18.38 25.89 -6.42
N ASP A 439 18.33 26.94 -7.24
CA ASP A 439 18.20 26.77 -8.69
C ASP A 439 19.44 26.10 -9.29
N LEU A 440 19.21 25.46 -10.44
CA LEU A 440 20.29 24.93 -11.27
C LEU A 440 21.18 26.08 -11.77
N ALA A 441 22.50 25.85 -11.73
CA ALA A 441 23.49 26.75 -12.29
C ALA A 441 23.37 26.81 -13.82
N GLU A 442 23.92 27.85 -14.46
CA GLU A 442 23.86 28.00 -15.93
C GLU A 442 24.45 26.79 -16.68
N GLN A 443 25.54 26.21 -16.15
CA GLN A 443 26.16 25.01 -16.70
C GLN A 443 25.24 23.79 -16.62
N GLU A 444 24.64 23.55 -15.44
CA GLU A 444 23.69 22.45 -15.22
C GLU A 444 22.45 22.59 -16.13
N LYS A 445 21.96 23.82 -16.31
CA LYS A 445 20.85 24.11 -17.24
C LYS A 445 21.22 23.80 -18.69
N ALA A 446 22.44 24.15 -19.12
CA ALA A 446 22.91 23.87 -20.47
C ALA A 446 23.03 22.36 -20.73
N GLU A 447 23.53 21.59 -19.76
CA GLU A 447 23.62 20.12 -19.85
C GLU A 447 22.23 19.45 -19.94
N VAL A 448 21.26 19.96 -19.18
CA VAL A 448 19.87 19.49 -19.27
C VAL A 448 19.31 19.80 -20.66
N GLN A 449 19.47 21.03 -21.16
CA GLN A 449 18.98 21.42 -22.50
C GLN A 449 19.61 20.61 -23.63
N GLU A 450 20.93 20.36 -23.57
CA GLU A 450 21.63 19.54 -24.58
C GLU A 450 21.05 18.12 -24.63
N LYS A 451 20.78 17.52 -23.47
CA LYS A 451 20.21 16.18 -23.40
C LYS A 451 18.71 16.14 -23.73
N ILE A 452 17.93 17.20 -23.45
CA ILE A 452 16.56 17.35 -23.96
C ILE A 452 16.60 17.35 -25.50
N ALA A 453 17.50 18.14 -26.10
CA ALA A 453 17.63 18.24 -27.55
C ALA A 453 18.07 16.93 -28.22
N ALA A 454 18.78 16.06 -27.51
CA ALA A 454 19.13 14.72 -27.99
C ALA A 454 17.91 13.78 -28.08
N LEU A 455 16.91 13.96 -27.22
CA LEU A 455 15.66 13.16 -27.23
C LEU A 455 14.60 13.75 -28.15
N ASP A 456 14.53 15.08 -28.20
CA ASP A 456 13.66 15.81 -29.12
C ASP A 456 14.47 16.72 -30.03
N SER A 457 14.82 16.20 -31.21
CA SER A 457 15.50 16.97 -32.25
C SER A 457 14.72 18.20 -32.73
N GLY A 458 13.41 18.28 -32.45
CA GLY A 458 12.56 19.43 -32.74
C GLY A 458 12.59 20.52 -31.67
N ALA A 459 13.14 20.24 -30.49
CA ALA A 459 13.23 21.19 -29.38
C ALA A 459 14.40 22.19 -29.48
N GLN A 460 15.22 22.13 -30.54
CA GLN A 460 16.31 23.09 -30.81
C GLN A 460 15.83 24.46 -31.37
N GLY A 461 14.56 24.84 -31.16
CA GLY A 461 13.92 26.01 -31.75
C GLY A 461 13.79 27.22 -30.82
#